data_AF-A0A485LH59-F1
#
_entry.id   AF-A0A485LH59-F1
#
_cell.length_a   1.000
_cell.length_b   1.000
_cell.length_c   1.000
_cell.angle_alpha   90.00
_cell.angle_beta   90.00
_cell.angle_gamma   90.00
#
_symmetry.space_group_name_H-M   'P 1'
#
loop_
_entity.id
_entity.type
_entity.pdbx_description
1 polymer ?
#
loop_
_entity_poly.entity_id
_entity_poly.type
_entity_poly.pdbx_seq_one_letter_code
_entity_poly.pdbx_strand_id
1 'polypeptide(L)'
;MEERSFLDLPPPRQLSTMQQAHQPTTVKETSSPTTTPRRCGLKRKAAAPLKRVSFSVVTEYVFRVGHGPCAIPHDNVPGVGLDGPAIGVETKFIQDKPSHLMMYTRRDRICLLRRAGYSIDDLNFQSKELQEVQKSRMETVDEYVKEKREQMAQETRDRMDLSRLLC
;
A
#
# COMPACT_ATOMS: atom_id res chain seq x y z
N MET A 1 -49.47 24.88 42.49
CA MET A 1 -48.64 26.08 42.66
C MET A 1 -47.21 25.58 42.77
N GLU A 2 -46.27 25.86 41.88
CA GLU A 2 -46.11 27.02 41.00
C GLU A 2 -45.58 26.59 39.62
N GLU A 3 -46.04 27.33 38.62
CA GLU A 3 -45.45 27.41 37.29
C GLU A 3 -44.05 28.02 37.37
N ARG A 4 -43.12 27.58 36.51
CA ARG A 4 -42.03 28.44 36.04
C ARG A 4 -41.88 28.33 34.53
N SER A 5 -42.25 29.45 33.92
CA SER A 5 -42.11 29.84 32.54
C SER A 5 -40.66 30.00 32.08
N PHE A 6 -40.39 29.48 30.88
CA PHE A 6 -39.88 30.15 29.67
C PHE A 6 -38.76 31.22 29.71
N LEU A 7 -37.99 31.23 28.60
CA LEU A 7 -36.89 32.11 28.12
C LEU A 7 -35.48 31.54 28.43
N ASP A 8 -34.52 31.43 27.51
CA ASP A 8 -34.30 32.11 26.23
C ASP A 8 -33.22 31.30 25.45
N LEU A 9 -33.50 30.82 24.23
CA LEU A 9 -32.51 30.15 23.38
C LEU A 9 -32.13 31.08 22.22
N PRO A 10 -30.84 31.38 22.00
CA PRO A 10 -30.44 32.28 20.93
C PRO A 10 -30.64 31.64 19.54
N PRO A 11 -31.02 32.44 18.51
CA PRO A 11 -31.28 31.93 17.17
C PRO A 11 -30.00 31.52 16.42
N PRO A 12 -30.11 30.63 15.41
CA PRO A 12 -28.98 30.16 14.63
C PRO A 12 -28.39 31.26 13.74
N ARG A 13 -27.05 31.35 13.73
CA ARG A 13 -26.27 32.26 12.88
C ARG A 13 -26.41 31.86 11.41
N GLN A 14 -26.85 32.81 10.58
CA GLN A 14 -26.83 32.68 9.13
C GLN A 14 -25.39 32.81 8.60
N LEU A 15 -24.95 31.81 7.83
CA LEU A 15 -23.71 31.87 7.06
C LEU A 15 -23.97 32.70 5.80
N SER A 16 -23.36 33.88 5.77
CA SER A 16 -23.39 34.81 4.64
C SER A 16 -22.62 34.26 3.45
N THR A 17 -23.31 34.18 2.31
CA THR A 17 -22.77 33.89 0.99
C THR A 17 -21.93 35.08 0.50
N MET A 18 -20.61 35.03 0.64
CA MET A 18 -19.73 35.96 -0.06
C MET A 18 -19.41 35.41 -1.46
N GLN A 19 -20.09 36.01 -2.44
CA GLN A 19 -19.69 36.08 -3.84
C GLN A 19 -18.39 36.89 -3.92
N GLN A 20 -17.34 36.35 -4.53
CA GLN A 20 -16.24 37.16 -5.00
C GLN A 20 -15.77 36.68 -6.37
N ALA A 21 -16.02 37.54 -7.36
CA ALA A 21 -15.51 37.42 -8.71
C ALA A 21 -14.16 38.13 -8.80
N HIS A 22 -13.09 37.42 -9.18
CA HIS A 22 -11.85 38.04 -9.66
C HIS A 22 -11.19 37.19 -10.77
N GLN A 23 -11.34 37.74 -11.98
CA GLN A 23 -10.47 37.87 -13.16
C GLN A 23 -9.21 37.01 -13.38
N PRO A 24 -8.85 36.78 -14.67
CA PRO A 24 -7.76 35.89 -15.09
C PRO A 24 -6.39 36.56 -15.01
N THR A 25 -5.44 35.91 -14.36
CA THR A 25 -4.02 36.28 -14.36
C THR A 25 -3.25 35.49 -15.41
N THR A 26 -2.72 36.21 -16.39
CA THR A 26 -1.69 35.80 -17.33
C THR A 26 -0.37 35.57 -16.58
N VAL A 27 0.13 34.33 -16.58
CA VAL A 27 1.47 34.01 -16.08
C VAL A 27 2.41 33.81 -17.25
N LYS A 28 3.47 34.64 -17.26
CA LYS A 28 4.57 34.66 -18.22
C LYS A 28 5.41 33.38 -18.13
N GLU A 29 5.66 32.78 -19.29
CA GLU A 29 6.72 31.80 -19.53
C GLU A 29 8.08 32.40 -19.16
N THR A 30 8.86 31.66 -18.37
CA THR A 30 10.24 32.02 -18.01
C THR A 30 11.17 30.84 -18.33
N SER A 31 11.97 31.05 -19.37
CA SER A 31 13.31 30.49 -19.68
C SER A 31 13.57 28.98 -19.57
N SER A 32 13.78 28.39 -20.75
CA SER A 32 14.43 27.11 -21.02
C SER A 32 15.93 27.09 -20.68
N PRO A 33 16.50 25.96 -20.19
CA PRO A 33 17.93 25.73 -20.22
C PRO A 33 18.40 25.14 -21.57
N THR A 34 19.25 25.91 -22.26
CA THR A 34 19.97 25.52 -23.48
C THR A 34 20.93 24.37 -23.20
N THR A 35 20.60 23.16 -23.69
CA THR A 35 21.54 22.03 -23.73
C THR A 35 21.85 21.71 -25.20
N THR A 36 23.12 21.87 -25.59
CA THR A 36 23.61 21.57 -26.93
C THR A 36 23.64 20.04 -27.17
N PRO A 37 23.04 19.52 -28.26
CA PRO A 37 23.14 18.09 -28.56
C PRO A 37 24.46 17.77 -29.26
N ARG A 38 25.32 16.99 -28.59
CA ARG A 38 26.47 16.32 -29.22
C ARG A 38 25.95 15.26 -30.19
N ARG A 39 26.27 15.44 -31.49
CA ARG A 39 25.96 14.45 -32.54
C ARG A 39 26.90 13.25 -32.42
N CYS A 40 26.38 12.10 -31.98
CA CYS A 40 26.98 10.81 -32.29
C CYS A 40 26.11 10.13 -33.36
N GLY A 41 26.64 10.10 -34.59
CA GLY A 41 25.96 9.58 -35.77
C GLY A 41 25.99 8.06 -35.80
N LEU A 42 24.98 7.43 -35.21
CA LEU A 42 24.57 6.07 -35.59
C LEU A 42 23.17 6.20 -36.18
N LYS A 43 23.06 5.99 -37.50
CA LYS A 43 21.79 5.98 -38.24
C LYS A 43 20.95 4.80 -37.74
N ARG A 44 20.19 5.01 -36.67
CA ARG A 44 19.19 4.06 -36.19
C ARG A 44 18.09 3.97 -37.24
N LYS A 45 17.91 2.78 -37.80
CA LYS A 45 16.77 2.38 -38.63
C LYS A 45 15.50 2.84 -37.90
N ALA A 46 14.66 3.64 -38.56
CA ALA A 46 13.47 4.22 -37.93
C ALA A 46 12.63 3.10 -37.31
N ALA A 47 12.64 3.03 -35.99
CA ALA A 47 11.84 2.06 -35.26
C ALA A 47 10.37 2.40 -35.52
N ALA A 48 9.57 1.39 -35.88
CA ALA A 48 8.13 1.56 -36.01
C ALA A 48 7.57 2.22 -34.73
N PRO A 49 6.57 3.11 -34.85
CA PRO A 49 6.03 3.80 -33.69
C PRO A 49 5.57 2.78 -32.64
N LEU A 50 6.08 2.96 -31.41
CA LEU A 50 5.72 2.11 -30.28
C LEU A 50 4.22 2.26 -30.01
N LYS A 51 3.48 1.14 -30.06
CA LYS A 51 2.08 1.11 -29.66
C LYS A 51 2.00 1.48 -28.17
N ARG A 52 1.26 2.53 -27.84
CA ARG A 52 1.00 2.97 -26.46
C ARG A 52 -0.42 2.62 -26.07
N VAL A 53 -0.57 2.06 -24.87
CA VAL A 53 -1.86 1.83 -24.22
C VAL A 53 -2.01 2.87 -23.13
N SER A 54 -3.20 3.47 -23.05
CA SER A 54 -3.59 4.39 -21.96
C SER A 54 -4.89 3.89 -21.35
N PHE A 55 -4.98 3.95 -20.03
CA PHE A 55 -6.20 3.61 -19.31
C PHE A 55 -7.01 4.88 -19.09
N SER A 56 -8.30 4.86 -19.44
CA SER A 56 -9.18 6.03 -19.33
C SER A 56 -10.05 6.01 -18.07
N VAL A 57 -10.52 4.83 -17.69
CA VAL A 57 -11.47 4.63 -16.59
C VAL A 57 -11.02 3.49 -15.68
N VAL A 58 -11.42 3.58 -14.42
CA VAL A 58 -11.23 2.57 -13.39
C VAL A 58 -12.57 2.26 -12.73
N THR A 59 -12.78 0.99 -12.40
CA THR A 59 -13.90 0.57 -11.55
C THR A 59 -13.38 0.44 -10.12
N GLU A 60 -13.87 1.29 -9.24
CA GLU A 60 -13.59 1.27 -7.81
C GLU A 60 -14.57 0.35 -7.10
N TYR A 61 -14.04 -0.54 -6.26
CA TYR A 61 -14.82 -1.41 -5.39
C TYR A 61 -14.55 -1.01 -3.93
N VAL A 62 -15.62 -0.76 -3.19
CA VAL A 62 -15.56 -0.41 -1.76
C VAL A 62 -15.97 -1.64 -0.97
N PHE A 63 -15.17 -2.00 0.05
CA PHE A 63 -15.41 -3.16 0.90
C PHE A 63 -15.44 -2.74 2.36
N ARG A 64 -15.98 -3.62 3.21
CA ARG A 64 -15.72 -3.56 4.64
C ARG A 64 -14.28 -3.97 4.91
N VAL A 65 -13.74 -3.50 6.03
CA VAL A 65 -12.41 -3.88 6.51
C VAL A 65 -12.59 -4.83 7.69
N GLY A 66 -11.81 -5.91 7.71
CA GLY A 66 -11.82 -6.91 8.77
C GLY A 66 -10.46 -7.57 8.96
N HIS A 67 -10.44 -8.74 9.62
CA HIS A 67 -9.23 -9.53 9.75
C HIS A 67 -8.80 -10.09 8.38
N GLY A 68 -7.55 -9.84 8.00
CA GLY A 68 -6.98 -10.32 6.75
C GLY A 68 -6.01 -11.48 7.00
N PRO A 69 -6.43 -12.75 6.84
CA PRO A 69 -5.57 -13.91 7.15
C PRO A 69 -4.36 -14.04 6.22
N CYS A 70 -4.45 -13.47 5.01
CA CYS A 70 -3.35 -13.46 4.04
C CYS A 70 -2.32 -12.36 4.31
N ALA A 71 -2.68 -11.34 5.09
CA ALA A 71 -1.77 -10.28 5.46
C ALA A 71 -0.96 -10.75 6.67
N ILE A 72 0.36 -10.91 6.50
CA ILE A 72 1.29 -11.32 7.56
C ILE A 72 2.22 -10.14 7.86
N PRO A 73 1.81 -9.20 8.73
CA PRO A 73 2.68 -8.16 9.25
C PRO A 73 3.91 -8.75 9.95
N HIS A 74 4.95 -7.95 10.14
CA HIS A 74 6.13 -8.35 10.92
C HIS A 74 5.94 -8.25 12.44
N ASP A 75 4.89 -7.57 12.89
CA ASP A 75 4.58 -7.47 14.32
C ASP A 75 3.52 -8.48 14.75
N ASN A 76 3.18 -8.47 16.03
CA ASN A 76 2.22 -9.41 16.63
C ASN A 76 0.76 -8.98 16.47
N VAL A 77 0.46 -7.94 15.68
CA VAL A 77 -0.94 -7.49 15.51
C VAL A 77 -1.51 -8.11 14.25
N PRO A 78 -2.73 -8.68 14.29
CA PRO A 78 -3.35 -9.28 13.13
C PRO A 78 -3.35 -8.36 11.91
N GLY A 79 -3.19 -8.95 10.73
CA GLY A 79 -3.36 -8.26 9.46
C GLY A 79 -4.79 -7.72 9.30
N VAL A 80 -4.92 -6.60 8.61
CA VAL A 80 -6.22 -6.08 8.15
C VAL A 80 -6.38 -6.39 6.67
N GLY A 81 -7.61 -6.70 6.28
CA GLY A 81 -7.96 -7.03 4.90
C GLY A 81 -9.36 -6.59 4.55
N LEU A 82 -9.76 -6.92 3.32
CA LEU A 82 -11.12 -6.73 2.84
C LEU A 82 -12.00 -7.85 3.41
N ASP A 83 -13.19 -7.49 3.86
CA ASP A 83 -14.15 -8.41 4.46
C ASP A 83 -15.46 -8.44 3.64
N GLY A 84 -15.87 -9.65 3.29
CA GLY A 84 -17.11 -9.91 2.56
C GLY A 84 -17.18 -9.32 1.14
N PRO A 85 -18.40 -9.24 0.58
CA PRO A 85 -18.62 -8.68 -0.75
C PRO A 85 -18.46 -7.15 -0.78
N ALA A 86 -18.25 -6.62 -1.98
CA ALA A 86 -18.21 -5.17 -2.19
C ALA A 86 -19.54 -4.52 -1.76
N ILE A 87 -19.45 -3.46 -0.98
CA ILE A 87 -20.59 -2.63 -0.54
C ILE A 87 -20.83 -1.44 -1.47
N GLY A 88 -19.93 -1.18 -2.39
CA GLY A 88 -20.06 -0.13 -3.40
C GLY A 88 -19.22 -0.43 -4.62
N VAL A 89 -19.72 -0.05 -5.80
CA VAL A 89 -19.02 -0.17 -7.08
C VAL A 89 -19.28 1.10 -7.87
N GLU A 90 -18.21 1.78 -8.30
CA GLU A 90 -18.29 3.04 -9.03
C GLU A 90 -17.27 3.05 -10.17
N THR A 91 -17.59 3.66 -11.32
CA THR A 91 -16.63 3.82 -12.42
C THR A 91 -16.21 5.28 -12.53
N LYS A 92 -14.91 5.55 -12.48
CA LYS A 92 -14.33 6.90 -12.48
C LYS A 92 -13.27 7.05 -13.57
N PHE A 93 -13.03 8.29 -13.97
CA PHE A 93 -11.91 8.63 -14.85
C PHE A 93 -10.59 8.60 -14.07
N ILE A 94 -9.56 8.03 -14.69
CA ILE A 94 -8.23 7.97 -14.08
C ILE A 94 -7.58 9.35 -14.14
N GLN A 95 -7.14 9.85 -12.98
CA GLN A 95 -6.25 11.00 -12.90
C GLN A 95 -4.82 10.48 -12.77
N ASP A 96 -3.97 10.74 -13.76
CA ASP A 96 -2.53 10.38 -13.74
C ASP A 96 -1.76 11.26 -12.73
N LYS A 97 -1.97 11.01 -11.44
CA LYS A 97 -1.24 11.64 -10.34
C LYS A 97 -0.43 10.57 -9.61
N PRO A 98 0.89 10.78 -9.40
CA PRO A 98 1.67 9.87 -8.58
C PRO A 98 1.12 9.88 -7.14
N SER A 99 0.78 8.70 -6.63
CA SER A 99 0.35 8.51 -5.24
C SER A 99 1.29 7.54 -4.53
N HIS A 100 1.44 7.71 -3.22
CA HIS A 100 2.17 6.76 -2.38
C HIS A 100 1.21 5.80 -1.70
N LEU A 101 1.58 4.52 -1.65
CA LEU A 101 0.89 3.52 -0.85
C LEU A 101 1.28 3.74 0.62
N MET A 102 0.28 3.97 1.46
CA MET A 102 0.47 4.07 2.91
C MET A 102 0.24 2.70 3.55
N MET A 103 1.16 2.29 4.43
CA MET A 103 0.95 1.11 5.27
C MET A 103 0.29 1.49 6.58
N TYR A 104 -0.68 0.69 7.03
CA TYR A 104 -1.30 0.89 8.33
C TYR A 104 -0.32 0.56 9.46
N THR A 105 -0.20 1.48 10.41
CA THR A 105 0.59 1.24 11.61
C THR A 105 -0.06 0.17 12.49
N ARG A 106 0.68 -0.34 13.48
CA ARG A 106 0.15 -1.25 14.50
C ARG A 106 -1.13 -0.71 15.15
N ARG A 107 -1.14 0.59 15.49
CA ARG A 107 -2.28 1.25 16.14
C ARG A 107 -3.48 1.33 15.20
N ASP A 108 -3.26 1.69 13.94
CA ASP A 108 -4.33 1.81 12.95
C ASP A 108 -5.05 0.48 12.75
N ARG A 109 -4.29 -0.62 12.69
CA ARG A 109 -4.85 -1.98 12.55
C ARG A 109 -5.72 -2.38 13.73
N ILE A 110 -5.26 -2.15 14.97
CA ILE A 110 -6.08 -2.40 16.16
C ILE A 110 -7.37 -1.57 16.10
N CYS A 111 -7.28 -0.28 15.76
CA CYS A 111 -8.45 0.58 15.65
C CYS A 111 -9.43 0.10 14.57
N LEU A 112 -8.94 -0.31 13.39
CA LEU A 112 -9.77 -0.84 12.31
C LEU A 112 -10.50 -2.12 12.73
N LEU A 113 -9.79 -3.07 13.32
CA LEU A 113 -10.39 -4.34 13.74
C LEU A 113 -11.39 -4.15 14.89
N ARG A 114 -11.09 -3.29 15.87
CA ARG A 114 -12.06 -2.97 16.94
C ARG A 114 -13.32 -2.31 16.38
N ARG A 115 -13.18 -1.43 15.38
CA ARG A 115 -14.32 -0.81 14.68
C ARG A 115 -15.12 -1.82 13.84
N ALA A 116 -14.46 -2.85 13.33
CA ALA A 116 -15.11 -3.94 12.61
C ALA A 116 -15.83 -4.94 13.55
N GLY A 117 -15.74 -4.77 14.87
CA GLY A 117 -16.46 -5.56 15.86
C GLY A 117 -15.65 -6.67 16.53
N TYR A 118 -14.35 -6.78 16.24
CA TYR A 118 -13.51 -7.81 16.86
C TYR A 118 -13.30 -7.52 18.35
N SER A 119 -13.53 -8.53 19.18
CA SER A 119 -13.27 -8.45 20.62
C SER A 119 -11.76 -8.45 20.91
N ILE A 120 -11.35 -8.12 22.14
CA ILE A 120 -9.93 -8.22 22.51
C ILE A 120 -9.48 -9.67 22.47
N ASP A 121 -10.36 -10.60 22.83
CA ASP A 121 -10.08 -12.03 22.84
C ASP A 121 -9.87 -12.56 21.41
N ASP A 122 -10.68 -12.11 20.45
CA ASP A 122 -10.51 -12.46 19.03
C ASP A 122 -9.16 -11.96 18.50
N LEU A 123 -8.78 -10.72 18.85
CA LEU A 123 -7.50 -10.16 18.44
C LEU A 123 -6.32 -10.92 19.03
N ASN A 124 -6.43 -11.36 20.28
CA ASN A 124 -5.40 -12.16 20.94
C ASN A 124 -5.30 -13.55 20.30
N PHE A 125 -6.43 -14.16 19.94
CA PHE A 125 -6.46 -15.43 19.24
C PHE A 125 -5.79 -15.32 17.87
N GLN A 126 -6.20 -14.36 17.04
CA GLN A 126 -5.61 -14.11 15.72
C GLN A 126 -4.13 -13.71 15.79
N SER A 127 -3.72 -13.02 16.86
CA SER A 127 -2.31 -12.69 17.11
C SER A 127 -1.45 -13.93 17.31
N LYS A 128 -1.98 -14.95 18.01
CA LYS A 128 -1.30 -16.23 18.19
C LYS A 128 -1.20 -16.99 16.86
N GLU A 129 -2.28 -17.07 16.09
CA GLU A 129 -2.25 -17.71 14.76
C GLU A 129 -1.23 -17.03 13.83
N LEU A 130 -1.17 -15.70 13.85
CA LEU A 130 -0.17 -14.95 13.09
C LEU A 130 1.26 -15.32 13.50
N GLN A 131 1.53 -15.44 14.79
CA GLN A 131 2.85 -15.84 15.30
C GLN A 131 3.23 -17.27 14.88
N GLU A 132 2.26 -18.19 14.86
CA GLU A 132 2.48 -19.55 14.37
C GLU A 132 2.88 -19.55 12.89
N VAL A 133 2.20 -18.76 12.06
CA VAL A 133 2.55 -18.60 10.63
C VAL A 133 3.92 -17.96 10.47
N GLN A 134 4.24 -16.91 11.23
CA GLN A 134 5.54 -16.26 11.20
C GLN A 134 6.67 -17.22 11.59
N LYS A 135 6.46 -18.01 12.66
CA LYS A 135 7.41 -19.02 13.12
C LYS A 135 7.63 -20.09 12.05
N SER A 136 6.55 -20.66 11.50
CA SER A 136 6.63 -21.67 10.44
C SER A 136 7.41 -21.16 9.21
N ARG A 137 7.21 -19.89 8.82
CA ARG A 137 7.98 -19.27 7.73
C ARG A 137 9.46 -19.15 8.06
N MET A 138 9.78 -18.73 9.28
CA MET A 138 11.17 -18.60 9.73
C MET A 138 11.87 -19.97 9.75
N GLU A 139 11.21 -20.99 10.30
CA GLU A 139 11.72 -22.37 10.32
C GLU A 139 11.97 -22.89 8.90
N THR A 140 11.04 -22.67 7.97
CA THR A 140 11.20 -23.07 6.57
C THR A 140 12.42 -22.40 5.92
N VAL A 141 12.64 -21.11 6.20
CA VAL A 141 13.80 -20.37 5.69
C VAL A 141 15.09 -20.91 6.31
N ASP A 142 15.10 -21.17 7.61
CA ASP A 142 16.26 -21.68 8.33
C ASP A 142 16.67 -23.07 7.83
N GLU A 143 15.70 -23.96 7.61
CA GLU A 143 15.90 -25.29 7.04
C GLU A 143 16.51 -25.20 5.64
N TYR A 144 15.95 -24.36 4.77
CA TYR A 144 16.46 -24.15 3.42
C TYR A 144 17.90 -23.60 3.42
N VAL A 145 18.19 -22.62 4.28
CA VAL A 145 19.53 -22.04 4.41
C VAL A 145 20.53 -23.08 4.93
N LYS A 146 20.12 -23.91 5.90
CA LYS A 146 20.93 -24.99 6.44
C LYS A 146 21.26 -26.02 5.36
N GLU A 147 20.25 -26.50 4.64
CA GLU A 147 20.43 -27.47 3.56
C GLU A 147 21.39 -26.95 2.48
N LYS A 148 21.23 -25.68 2.07
CA LYS A 148 22.13 -25.05 1.09
C LYS A 148 23.56 -24.94 1.59
N ARG A 149 23.77 -24.64 2.87
CA ARG A 149 25.11 -24.60 3.48
C ARG A 149 25.76 -25.99 3.51
N GLU A 150 24.99 -27.02 3.83
CA GLU A 150 25.47 -28.41 3.84
C GLU A 150 25.84 -28.89 2.44
N GLN A 151 25.01 -28.58 1.43
CA GLN A 151 25.30 -28.87 0.02
C GLN A 151 26.63 -28.22 -0.42
N MET A 152 26.81 -26.92 -0.16
CA MET A 152 28.06 -26.21 -0.51
C MET A 152 29.27 -26.77 0.24
N ALA A 153 29.12 -27.14 1.52
CA ALA A 153 30.18 -27.73 2.30
C ALA A 153 30.58 -29.11 1.76
N GLN A 154 29.61 -29.91 1.32
CA GLN A 154 29.85 -31.22 0.72
C GLN A 154 30.54 -31.08 -0.64
N GLU A 155 30.05 -30.23 -1.53
CA GLU A 155 30.68 -29.93 -2.82
C GLU A 155 32.14 -29.48 -2.66
N THR A 156 32.40 -28.66 -1.63
CA THR A 156 33.76 -28.20 -1.31
C THR A 156 34.66 -29.36 -0.86
N ARG A 157 34.16 -30.27 -0.02
CA ARG A 157 34.90 -31.47 0.40
C ARG A 157 35.20 -32.38 -0.80
N ASP A 158 34.19 -32.68 -1.60
CA ASP A 158 34.31 -33.54 -2.78
C ASP A 158 35.33 -32.97 -3.78
N ARG A 159 35.33 -31.64 -3.97
CA ARG A 159 36.32 -30.95 -4.81
C ARG A 159 37.74 -31.07 -4.27
N MET A 160 37.92 -30.93 -2.96
CA MET A 160 39.24 -31.09 -2.33
C MET A 160 39.74 -32.54 -2.45
N ASP A 161 38.86 -33.52 -2.28
CA ASP A 161 39.21 -34.93 -2.38
C ASP A 161 39.54 -35.32 -3.83
N LEU A 162 38.80 -34.83 -4.82
CA LEU A 162 39.14 -35.01 -6.23
C LEU A 162 40.51 -34.40 -6.56
N SER A 163 40.80 -33.20 -6.05
CA SER A 163 42.10 -32.55 -6.25
C SER A 163 43.26 -33.37 -5.66
N ARG A 164 43.02 -34.10 -4.56
CA ARG A 164 44.04 -34.98 -3.95
C ARG A 164 44.32 -36.23 -4.77
N LEU A 165 43.32 -36.74 -5.50
CA LEU A 165 43.45 -37.96 -6.31
C LEU A 165 44.13 -37.72 -7.67
N LEU A 166 44.17 -36.47 -8.15
CA LEU A 166 44.71 -36.09 -9.46
C LEU A 166 46.13 -35.49 -9.39
N CYS A 167 46.72 -35.40 -8.20
CA CYS A 167 48.12 -35.02 -7.97
C CYS A 167 48.93 -36.24 -7.53
#